data_AF-A0A259DM40-F1
#
_entry.id   AF-A0A259DM40-F1
#
_cell.length_a   1.000
_cell.length_b   1.000
_cell.length_c   1.000
_cell.angle_alpha   90.00
_cell.angle_beta   90.00
_cell.angle_gamma   90.00
#
_symmetry.space_group_name_H-M   'P 1'
#
loop_
_entity.id
_entity.type
_entity.pdbx_description
1 polymer ?
#
loop_
_entity_poly.entity_id
_entity_poly.type
_entity_poly.pdbx_seq_one_letter_code
_entity_poly.pdbx_strand_id
1 'polypeptide(L)'
;MSLEAVLRKISKDGHVYAQDFGAKLSEDAPPIAISRQGLRSVSVFNGFCAKHDAYLFSCLENEPFRFNRMQLFMLAYRAAARECYLKRKMCESLPTLEQIKSMHGISEEISYTEEVLIHQAASLQGAEELEQLKSKLDEMLVSSSWDRMVTHAILFEKPPCLTSCFVFQPFHDLNGKQLQDYTNLEAEMSHLAVSVIPTDQGAAAIFSWLDTANNAPRLFFESVVSSTNRTSAVIHAVLDNSENFAFSPEWYELLPDATKVYLLSRVGLFEASIEYHYRPRPEGAAPALSDWGNSLVAPF
;
A
#
# COMPACT_ATOMS: atom_id res chain seq x y z
N MET A 1 16.49 0.48 4.84
CA MET A 1 16.29 0.98 6.20
C MET A 1 15.30 0.02 6.87
N SER A 2 15.37 -0.28 8.17
CA SER A 2 14.31 -1.10 8.79
C SER A 2 12.99 -0.33 8.78
N LEU A 3 11.84 -1.00 8.84
CA LEU A 3 10.54 -0.31 8.88
C LEU A 3 10.48 0.67 10.07
N GLU A 4 10.96 0.25 11.25
CA GLU A 4 11.07 1.14 12.41
C GLU A 4 12.03 2.32 12.16
N ALA A 5 13.15 2.12 11.47
CA ALA A 5 14.09 3.19 11.13
C ALA A 5 13.49 4.20 10.13
N VAL A 6 12.72 3.73 9.16
CA VAL A 6 11.94 4.57 8.23
C VAL A 6 10.92 5.40 9.01
N LEU A 7 10.12 4.75 9.85
CA LEU A 7 9.10 5.43 10.64
C LEU A 7 9.71 6.44 11.63
N ARG A 8 10.86 6.12 12.23
CA ARG A 8 11.54 7.01 13.18
C ARG A 8 11.87 8.37 12.56
N LYS A 9 12.17 8.42 11.25
CA LYS A 9 12.47 9.66 10.51
C LYS A 9 11.27 10.58 10.35
N ILE A 10 10.04 10.06 10.43
CA ILE A 10 8.80 10.85 10.38
C ILE A 10 8.07 10.90 11.73
N SER A 11 8.63 10.30 12.78
CA SER A 11 7.98 10.17 14.08
C SER A 11 8.20 11.38 14.98
N LYS A 12 7.23 11.62 15.87
CA LYS A 12 7.36 12.57 16.99
C LYS A 12 7.10 11.84 18.30
N ASP A 13 8.04 11.95 19.23
CA ASP A 13 8.05 11.23 20.51
C ASP A 13 7.92 9.71 20.35
N GLY A 14 8.47 9.13 19.29
CA GLY A 14 8.34 7.70 18.99
C GLY A 14 6.93 7.26 18.57
N HIS A 15 6.14 8.18 18.02
CA HIS A 15 4.80 7.92 17.51
C HIS A 15 4.62 8.46 16.09
N VAL A 16 3.70 7.84 15.36
CA VAL A 16 3.23 8.25 14.03
C VAL A 16 1.70 8.17 14.01
N TYR A 17 1.04 8.72 12.98
CA TYR A 17 -0.38 8.48 12.74
C TYR A 17 -0.54 7.35 11.72
N ALA A 18 -1.36 6.34 12.02
CA ALA A 18 -1.60 5.22 11.13
C ALA A 18 -3.07 4.79 11.22
N GLN A 19 -3.50 3.93 10.27
CA GLN A 19 -4.84 3.36 10.28
C GLN A 19 -5.08 2.55 11.56
N ASP A 20 -6.25 2.74 12.15
CA ASP A 20 -6.69 2.12 13.39
C ASP A 20 -8.07 1.51 13.18
N PHE A 21 -8.10 0.18 13.21
CA PHE A 21 -9.31 -0.64 13.09
C PHE A 21 -10.02 -0.84 14.45
N GLY A 22 -9.50 -0.22 15.53
CA GLY A 22 -10.01 -0.32 16.89
C GLY A 22 -10.89 0.85 17.32
N ALA A 23 -11.30 1.74 16.41
CA ALA A 23 -12.30 2.76 16.71
C ALA A 23 -13.59 2.06 17.17
N LYS A 24 -13.86 2.16 18.47
CA LYS A 24 -14.90 1.46 19.25
C LYS A 24 -16.15 1.06 18.46
N LEU A 25 -16.64 -0.16 18.75
CA LEU A 25 -17.97 -0.70 18.43
C LEU A 25 -19.14 0.12 19.03
N SER A 26 -19.20 1.43 18.78
CA SER A 26 -20.46 2.16 18.83
C SER A 26 -21.02 2.18 17.41
N GLU A 27 -22.33 1.94 17.26
CA GLU A 27 -23.02 1.92 15.96
C GLU A 27 -22.77 3.19 15.12
N ASP A 28 -22.41 4.32 15.76
CA ASP A 28 -22.18 5.62 15.13
C ASP A 28 -20.71 5.96 14.81
N ALA A 29 -19.73 5.12 15.18
CA ALA A 29 -18.31 5.40 14.93
C ALA A 29 -17.86 4.84 13.56
N PRO A 30 -17.04 5.57 12.79
CA PRO A 30 -16.50 5.02 11.55
C PRO A 30 -15.65 3.78 11.85
N PRO A 31 -15.77 2.70 11.06
CA PRO A 31 -15.07 1.43 11.30
C PRO A 31 -13.54 1.56 11.18
N ILE A 32 -13.07 2.67 10.61
CA ILE A 32 -11.67 2.98 10.39
C ILE A 32 -11.41 4.40 10.91
N ALA A 33 -10.34 4.57 11.67
CA ALA A 33 -9.81 5.88 12.06
C ALA A 33 -8.33 6.00 11.71
N ILE A 34 -7.80 7.23 11.74
CA ILE A 34 -6.35 7.48 11.72
C ILE A 34 -5.98 8.00 13.12
N SER A 35 -5.21 7.21 13.86
CA SER A 35 -4.88 7.49 15.26
C SER A 35 -3.37 7.53 15.50
N ARG A 36 -2.95 8.21 16.57
CA ARG A 36 -1.54 8.30 16.96
C ARG A 36 -1.13 6.98 17.63
N GLN A 37 -0.17 6.29 17.03
CA GLN A 37 0.28 4.97 17.45
C GLN A 37 1.80 4.93 17.64
N GLY A 38 2.28 4.12 18.59
CA GLY A 38 3.71 3.94 18.83
C GLY A 38 4.38 3.16 17.70
N LEU A 39 5.66 3.45 17.42
CA LEU A 39 6.39 2.82 16.30
C LEU A 39 6.31 1.30 16.27
N ARG A 40 6.41 0.67 17.44
CA ARG A 40 6.35 -0.78 17.57
C ARG A 40 4.99 -1.36 17.23
N SER A 41 3.91 -0.60 17.43
CA SER A 41 2.54 -1.02 17.08
C SER A 41 2.36 -1.03 15.56
N VAL A 42 2.82 0.03 14.89
CA VAL A 42 2.68 0.21 13.44
C VAL A 42 3.62 -0.71 12.64
N SER A 43 4.80 -1.02 13.18
CA SER A 43 5.80 -1.85 12.51
C SER A 43 5.67 -3.34 12.75
N VAL A 44 4.66 -3.82 13.51
CA VAL A 44 4.47 -5.25 13.74
C VAL A 44 4.22 -5.96 12.42
N PHE A 45 5.12 -6.89 12.08
CA PHE A 45 4.94 -7.82 10.98
C PHE A 45 5.39 -9.21 11.40
N ASN A 46 4.45 -10.16 11.48
CA ASN A 46 4.71 -11.52 11.96
C ASN A 46 5.05 -12.51 10.83
N GLY A 47 5.29 -12.05 9.60
CA GLY A 47 5.63 -12.92 8.47
C GLY A 47 7.08 -13.39 8.44
N PHE A 48 7.99 -12.76 9.21
CA PHE A 48 9.37 -13.20 9.38
C PHE A 48 9.72 -13.28 10.87
N CYS A 49 10.58 -14.24 11.25
CA CYS A 49 11.18 -14.19 12.58
C CYS A 49 12.27 -13.11 12.62
N ALA A 50 12.54 -12.56 13.81
CA ALA A 50 13.51 -11.47 13.98
C ALA A 50 14.89 -11.76 13.36
N LYS A 51 15.36 -13.01 13.44
CA LYS A 51 16.64 -13.44 12.84
C LYS A 51 16.61 -13.38 11.31
N HIS A 52 15.57 -13.92 10.68
CA HIS A 52 15.48 -13.97 9.22
C HIS A 52 15.15 -12.60 8.63
N ASP A 53 14.32 -11.79 9.29
CA ASP A 53 14.05 -10.42 8.86
C ASP A 53 15.33 -9.57 8.85
N ALA A 54 16.10 -9.59 9.94
CA ALA A 54 17.35 -8.85 10.05
C ALA A 54 18.41 -9.31 9.03
N TYR A 55 18.50 -10.62 8.76
CA TYR A 55 19.43 -11.16 7.77
C TYR A 55 19.02 -10.78 6.35
N LEU A 56 17.76 -11.06 5.99
CA LEU A 56 17.25 -10.93 4.63
C LEU A 56 17.24 -9.47 4.17
N PHE A 57 16.85 -8.55 5.04
CA PHE A 57 16.77 -7.13 4.71
C PHE A 57 18.01 -6.32 5.12
N SER A 58 19.12 -6.96 5.49
CA SER A 58 20.32 -6.26 5.97
C SER A 58 20.82 -5.16 5.02
N CYS A 59 20.73 -5.36 3.69
CA CYS A 59 21.13 -4.33 2.71
C CYS A 59 20.27 -3.07 2.74
N LEU A 60 19.05 -3.19 3.28
CA LEU A 60 18.21 -2.06 3.60
C LEU A 60 18.68 -1.51 4.96
N GLU A 61 18.76 -2.33 5.99
CA GLU A 61 18.84 -1.84 7.38
C GLU A 61 20.20 -1.29 7.81
N ASN A 62 21.27 -1.92 7.35
CA ASN A 62 22.63 -1.68 7.82
C ASN A 62 23.50 -0.91 6.81
N GLU A 63 22.96 -0.59 5.62
CA GLU A 63 23.66 0.13 4.56
C GLU A 63 22.90 1.41 4.17
N PRO A 64 23.60 2.48 3.76
CA PRO A 64 22.96 3.64 3.15
C PRO A 64 22.13 3.23 1.93
N PHE A 65 20.94 3.80 1.80
CA PHE A 65 20.11 3.54 0.63
C PHE A 65 20.68 4.28 -0.59
N ARG A 66 21.10 3.52 -1.61
CA ARG A 66 21.80 4.01 -2.81
C ARG A 66 21.10 3.59 -4.11
N PHE A 67 19.84 3.19 -4.05
CA PHE A 67 19.06 2.76 -5.21
C PHE A 67 19.75 1.67 -6.04
N ASN A 68 20.58 0.83 -5.42
CA ASN A 68 21.15 -0.30 -6.13
C ASN A 68 20.07 -1.38 -6.36
N ARG A 69 20.26 -2.21 -7.39
CA ARG A 69 19.25 -3.20 -7.82
C ARG A 69 18.81 -4.13 -6.69
N MET A 70 19.74 -4.56 -5.83
CA MET A 70 19.42 -5.41 -4.68
C MET A 70 18.51 -4.68 -3.68
N GLN A 71 18.82 -3.43 -3.31
CA GLN A 71 17.99 -2.64 -2.40
C GLN A 71 16.59 -2.39 -2.98
N LEU A 72 16.49 -2.07 -4.27
CA LEU A 72 15.21 -1.85 -4.95
C LEU A 72 14.37 -3.13 -4.98
N PHE A 73 15.00 -4.26 -5.34
CA PHE A 73 14.36 -5.56 -5.28
C PHE A 73 13.88 -5.90 -3.86
N MET A 74 14.72 -5.68 -2.84
CA MET A 74 14.38 -6.02 -1.46
C MET A 74 13.24 -5.17 -0.89
N LEU A 75 13.04 -3.93 -1.35
CA LEU A 75 11.85 -3.13 -1.03
C LEU A 75 10.59 -3.80 -1.59
N ALA A 76 10.58 -4.14 -2.88
CA ALA A 76 9.47 -4.80 -3.53
C ALA A 76 9.17 -6.18 -2.93
N TYR A 77 10.22 -6.95 -2.63
CA TYR A 77 10.12 -8.26 -1.97
C TYR A 77 9.50 -8.15 -0.58
N ARG A 78 9.93 -7.18 0.25
CA ARG A 78 9.37 -6.97 1.59
C ARG A 78 7.88 -6.63 1.52
N ALA A 79 7.51 -5.76 0.57
CA ALA A 79 6.13 -5.38 0.34
C ALA A 79 5.27 -6.58 -0.09
N ALA A 80 5.72 -7.36 -1.08
CA ALA A 80 5.01 -8.55 -1.55
C ALA A 80 4.86 -9.62 -0.45
N ALA A 81 5.92 -9.86 0.33
CA ALA A 81 5.87 -10.82 1.44
C ALA A 81 4.86 -10.41 2.52
N ARG A 82 4.81 -9.11 2.85
CA ARG A 82 3.85 -8.58 3.81
C ARG A 82 2.42 -8.70 3.30
N GLU A 83 2.18 -8.31 2.06
CA GLU A 83 0.85 -8.33 1.47
C GLU A 83 0.34 -9.77 1.35
N CYS A 84 1.19 -10.70 0.90
CA CYS A 84 0.88 -12.13 0.83
C CYS A 84 0.47 -12.70 2.20
N TYR A 85 1.24 -12.37 3.25
CA TYR A 85 0.92 -12.77 4.63
C TYR A 85 -0.43 -12.20 5.10
N LEU A 86 -0.69 -10.90 4.88
CA LEU A 86 -1.94 -10.27 5.30
C LEU A 86 -3.15 -10.82 4.56
N LYS A 87 -3.04 -11.02 3.24
CA LYS A 87 -4.11 -11.60 2.43
C LYS A 87 -4.44 -13.02 2.86
N ARG A 88 -3.43 -13.85 3.13
CA ARG A 88 -3.62 -15.20 3.69
C ARG A 88 -4.31 -15.13 5.06
N LYS A 89 -3.88 -14.24 5.94
CA LYS A 89 -4.51 -14.05 7.26
C LYS A 89 -5.96 -13.60 7.16
N MET A 90 -6.27 -12.71 6.22
CA MET A 90 -7.64 -12.27 5.93
C MET A 90 -8.51 -13.47 5.52
N CYS A 91 -8.05 -14.29 4.56
CA CYS A 91 -8.76 -15.49 4.12
C CYS A 91 -8.93 -16.52 5.24
N GLU A 92 -7.88 -16.78 6.04
CA GLU A 92 -7.92 -17.68 7.20
C GLU A 92 -8.84 -17.20 8.33
N SER A 93 -9.09 -15.89 8.41
CA SER A 93 -9.90 -15.28 9.48
C SER A 93 -11.37 -15.09 9.09
N LEU A 94 -11.78 -15.50 7.88
CA LEU A 94 -13.18 -15.43 7.47
C LEU A 94 -14.03 -16.35 8.36
N PRO A 95 -15.06 -15.81 9.05
CA PRO A 95 -15.89 -16.62 9.93
C PRO A 95 -16.79 -17.54 9.11
N THR A 96 -16.86 -18.80 9.52
CA THR A 96 -17.84 -19.77 9.01
C THR A 96 -19.27 -19.33 9.32
N LEU A 97 -20.25 -19.84 8.58
CA LEU A 97 -21.67 -19.58 8.87
C LEU A 97 -22.05 -19.96 10.31
N GLU A 98 -21.48 -21.04 10.85
CA GLU A 98 -21.69 -21.44 12.25
C GLU A 98 -21.13 -20.41 13.25
N GLN A 99 -19.93 -19.88 13.00
CA GLN A 99 -19.36 -18.82 13.81
C GLN A 99 -20.19 -17.53 13.74
N ILE A 100 -20.66 -17.14 12.55
CA ILE A 100 -21.56 -16.00 12.36
C ILE A 100 -22.85 -16.21 13.17
N LYS A 101 -23.49 -17.37 13.05
CA LYS A 101 -24.69 -17.72 13.83
C LYS A 101 -24.44 -17.60 15.33
N SER A 102 -23.33 -18.15 15.81
CA SER A 102 -22.97 -18.10 17.23
C SER A 102 -22.69 -16.66 17.72
N MET A 103 -22.02 -15.82 16.92
CA MET A 103 -21.71 -14.44 17.30
C MET A 103 -22.96 -13.57 17.40
N HIS A 104 -23.95 -13.80 16.53
CA HIS A 104 -25.16 -12.98 16.43
C HIS A 104 -26.40 -13.62 17.08
N GLY A 105 -26.28 -14.82 17.66
CA GLY A 105 -27.40 -15.52 18.29
C GLY A 105 -28.48 -15.99 17.31
N ILE A 106 -28.12 -16.23 16.04
CA ILE A 106 -29.05 -16.66 15.00
C ILE A 106 -29.27 -18.17 15.11
N SER A 107 -30.53 -18.58 15.19
CA SER A 107 -30.92 -19.99 15.34
C SER A 107 -31.25 -20.65 13.99
N GLU A 108 -31.71 -19.83 13.05
CA GLU A 108 -32.17 -20.15 11.72
C GLU A 108 -31.03 -20.63 10.80
N GLU A 109 -31.36 -21.37 9.74
CA GLU A 109 -30.42 -21.63 8.67
C GLU A 109 -30.11 -20.32 7.93
N ILE A 110 -28.82 -20.07 7.71
CA ILE A 110 -28.33 -18.95 6.92
C ILE A 110 -27.48 -19.49 5.78
N SER A 111 -27.42 -18.74 4.70
CA SER A 111 -26.53 -19.00 3.57
C SER A 111 -25.87 -17.69 3.16
N TYR A 112 -24.69 -17.77 2.54
CA TYR A 112 -24.11 -16.61 1.90
C TYR A 112 -24.96 -16.20 0.71
N THR A 113 -25.13 -14.89 0.51
CA THR A 113 -25.68 -14.36 -0.73
C THR A 113 -24.72 -14.62 -1.88
N GLU A 114 -25.22 -14.59 -3.10
CA GLU A 114 -24.39 -14.70 -4.31
C GLU A 114 -23.28 -13.64 -4.33
N GLU A 115 -23.58 -12.42 -3.91
CA GLU A 115 -22.60 -11.33 -3.80
C GLU A 115 -21.45 -11.66 -2.84
N VAL A 116 -21.75 -12.22 -1.66
CA VAL A 116 -20.71 -12.64 -0.71
C VAL A 116 -19.85 -13.76 -1.28
N LEU A 117 -20.46 -14.71 -1.99
CA LEU A 117 -19.73 -15.81 -2.65
C LEU A 117 -18.80 -15.27 -3.75
N ILE A 118 -19.27 -14.35 -4.59
CA ILE A 118 -18.46 -13.68 -5.62
C ILE A 118 -17.30 -12.93 -4.97
N HIS A 119 -17.56 -12.14 -3.92
CA HIS A 119 -16.52 -11.40 -3.20
C HIS A 119 -15.47 -12.33 -2.58
N GLN A 120 -15.89 -13.45 -1.99
CA GLN A 120 -14.98 -14.46 -1.45
C GLN A 120 -14.12 -15.11 -2.54
N ALA A 121 -14.74 -15.48 -3.68
CA ALA A 121 -14.02 -16.04 -4.82
C ALA A 121 -12.97 -15.07 -5.38
N ALA A 122 -13.35 -13.80 -5.61
CA ALA A 122 -12.44 -12.76 -6.07
C ALA A 122 -11.31 -12.50 -5.06
N SER A 123 -11.62 -12.52 -3.76
CA SER A 123 -10.61 -12.36 -2.70
C SER A 123 -9.59 -13.50 -2.67
N LEU A 124 -10.04 -14.74 -2.88
CA LEU A 124 -9.18 -15.92 -2.96
C LEU A 124 -8.30 -15.89 -4.22
N GLN A 125 -8.86 -15.52 -5.37
CA GLN A 125 -8.11 -15.37 -6.60
C GLN A 125 -6.99 -14.33 -6.45
N GLY A 126 -7.30 -13.15 -5.91
CA GLY A 126 -6.28 -12.14 -5.65
C GLY A 126 -5.20 -12.60 -4.65
N ALA A 127 -5.54 -13.51 -3.72
CA ALA A 127 -4.55 -14.13 -2.84
C ALA A 127 -3.63 -15.09 -3.61
N GLU A 128 -4.18 -15.90 -4.50
CA GLU A 128 -3.41 -16.82 -5.35
C GLU A 128 -2.45 -16.07 -6.28
N GLU A 129 -2.91 -15.01 -6.95
CA GLU A 129 -2.08 -14.19 -7.82
C GLU A 129 -0.93 -13.51 -7.07
N LEU A 130 -1.16 -13.09 -5.83
CA LEU A 130 -0.14 -12.52 -4.97
C LEU A 130 0.86 -13.58 -4.47
N GLU A 131 0.41 -14.80 -4.20
CA GLU A 131 1.28 -15.95 -3.91
C GLU A 131 2.13 -16.33 -5.13
N GLN A 132 1.58 -16.26 -6.34
CA GLN A 132 2.34 -16.45 -7.58
C GLN A 132 3.40 -15.37 -7.78
N LEU A 133 3.06 -14.09 -7.54
CA LEU A 133 4.04 -13.01 -7.53
C LEU A 133 5.16 -13.31 -6.52
N LYS A 134 4.78 -13.67 -5.29
CA LYS A 134 5.75 -13.95 -4.23
C LYS A 134 6.68 -15.11 -4.58
N SER A 135 6.14 -16.16 -5.23
CA SER A 135 6.92 -17.30 -5.72
C SER A 135 7.92 -16.89 -6.80
N LYS A 136 7.52 -16.06 -7.77
CA LYS A 136 8.43 -15.49 -8.78
C LYS A 136 9.54 -14.67 -8.11
N LEU A 137 9.21 -13.87 -7.09
CA LEU A 137 10.18 -13.10 -6.33
C LEU A 137 11.11 -13.99 -5.48
N ASP A 138 10.63 -15.12 -4.96
CA ASP A 138 11.47 -16.10 -4.25
C ASP A 138 12.51 -16.74 -5.17
N GLU A 139 12.11 -17.11 -6.39
CA GLU A 139 13.06 -17.60 -7.40
C GLU A 139 14.13 -16.56 -7.70
N MET A 140 13.73 -15.30 -7.92
CA MET A 140 14.64 -14.18 -8.16
C MET A 140 15.56 -13.89 -6.96
N LEU A 141 15.06 -14.06 -5.73
CA LEU A 141 15.84 -13.93 -4.50
C LEU A 141 16.96 -14.97 -4.46
N VAL A 142 16.65 -16.23 -4.76
CA VAL A 142 17.63 -17.33 -4.77
C VAL A 142 18.64 -17.16 -5.90
N SER A 143 18.19 -16.79 -7.10
CA SER A 143 19.06 -16.62 -8.27
C SER A 143 19.79 -15.28 -8.34
N SER A 144 19.51 -14.35 -7.41
CA SER A 144 20.02 -12.99 -7.41
C SER A 144 19.72 -12.20 -8.71
N SER A 145 18.57 -12.47 -9.34
CA SER A 145 18.15 -11.86 -10.61
C SER A 145 17.49 -10.49 -10.43
N TRP A 146 18.19 -9.56 -9.77
CA TRP A 146 17.66 -8.23 -9.42
C TRP A 146 17.31 -7.36 -10.63
N ASP A 147 17.97 -7.62 -11.76
CA ASP A 147 17.84 -6.88 -13.01
C ASP A 147 16.47 -7.04 -13.70
N ARG A 148 15.70 -8.07 -13.32
CA ARG A 148 14.33 -8.26 -13.82
C ARG A 148 13.30 -7.37 -13.16
N MET A 149 13.70 -6.57 -12.17
CA MET A 149 12.85 -5.57 -11.52
C MET A 149 13.05 -4.21 -12.19
N VAL A 150 12.09 -3.79 -13.02
CA VAL A 150 12.07 -2.45 -13.60
C VAL A 150 11.69 -1.46 -12.50
N THR A 151 12.51 -0.44 -12.26
CA THR A 151 12.26 0.55 -11.22
C THR A 151 12.38 1.98 -11.72
N HIS A 152 11.40 2.81 -11.34
CA HIS A 152 11.48 4.25 -11.47
C HIS A 152 11.23 4.90 -10.12
N ALA A 153 11.87 6.05 -9.87
CA ALA A 153 11.61 6.83 -8.68
C ALA A 153 11.34 8.30 -8.99
N ILE A 154 10.52 8.92 -8.15
CA ILE A 154 10.36 10.36 -8.03
C ILE A 154 11.12 10.80 -6.78
N LEU A 155 12.19 11.56 -6.97
CA LEU A 155 13.03 12.10 -5.91
C LEU A 155 12.56 13.51 -5.56
N PHE A 156 12.39 13.79 -4.27
CA PHE A 156 11.91 15.07 -3.75
C PHE A 156 12.96 15.70 -2.83
N GLU A 157 13.04 17.04 -2.82
CA GLU A 157 14.02 17.82 -2.05
C GLU A 157 13.71 17.88 -0.54
N LYS A 158 12.46 17.67 -0.14
CA LYS A 158 12.02 17.74 1.27
C LYS A 158 11.63 16.33 1.76
N PRO A 159 11.75 16.07 3.08
CA PRO A 159 11.31 14.80 3.66
C PRO A 159 9.81 14.59 3.45
N PRO A 160 9.34 13.32 3.36
CA PRO A 160 7.95 13.06 3.09
C PRO A 160 7.10 13.23 4.36
N CYS A 161 5.84 13.63 4.18
CA CYS A 161 4.87 13.66 5.28
C CYS A 161 4.31 12.28 5.64
N LEU A 162 4.59 11.27 4.82
CA LEU A 162 4.17 9.89 5.03
C LEU A 162 5.25 8.90 4.58
N THR A 163 5.16 7.68 5.08
CA THR A 163 5.92 6.55 4.55
C THR A 163 4.99 5.39 4.29
N SER A 164 5.28 4.60 3.26
CA SER A 164 4.47 3.45 2.88
C SER A 164 5.30 2.45 2.08
N CYS A 165 4.91 1.17 2.10
CA CYS A 165 5.57 0.10 1.38
C CYS A 165 4.55 -1.01 1.09
N PHE A 166 4.09 -1.14 -0.16
CA PHE A 166 2.98 -2.03 -0.50
C PHE A 166 3.07 -2.51 -1.94
N VAL A 167 2.28 -3.53 -2.26
CA VAL A 167 2.09 -4.08 -3.60
C VAL A 167 0.60 -4.12 -3.89
N PHE A 168 0.21 -3.73 -5.09
CA PHE A 168 -1.16 -3.82 -5.55
C PHE A 168 -1.21 -4.06 -7.07
N GLN A 169 -2.39 -4.37 -7.59
CA GLN A 169 -2.65 -4.49 -9.01
C GLN A 169 -3.32 -3.18 -9.49
N PRO A 170 -2.65 -2.34 -10.31
CA PRO A 170 -3.25 -1.09 -10.76
C PRO A 170 -4.45 -1.37 -11.67
N PHE A 171 -5.67 -1.22 -11.14
CA PHE A 171 -6.89 -1.37 -11.96
C PHE A 171 -7.22 -0.08 -12.71
N HIS A 172 -7.06 1.07 -12.07
CA HIS A 172 -7.23 2.41 -12.66
C HIS A 172 -5.94 3.22 -12.51
N ASP A 173 -5.70 4.15 -13.44
CA ASP A 173 -4.71 5.21 -13.24
C ASP A 173 -5.25 6.32 -12.33
N LEU A 174 -4.41 7.30 -11.97
CA LEU A 174 -4.84 8.41 -11.11
C LEU A 174 -5.92 9.30 -11.73
N ASN A 175 -6.20 9.18 -13.02
CA ASN A 175 -7.25 9.93 -13.73
C ASN A 175 -8.52 9.08 -13.94
N GLY A 176 -8.60 7.88 -13.37
CA GLY A 176 -9.76 6.99 -13.51
C GLY A 176 -9.81 6.23 -14.83
N LYS A 177 -8.73 6.22 -15.63
CA LYS A 177 -8.66 5.36 -16.82
C LYS A 177 -8.37 3.93 -16.40
N GLN A 178 -9.21 3.00 -16.83
CA GLN A 178 -9.01 1.58 -16.56
C GLN A 178 -7.74 1.06 -17.24
N LEU A 179 -6.92 0.35 -16.48
CA LEU A 179 -5.63 -0.23 -16.87
C LEU A 179 -5.67 -1.77 -16.90
N GLN A 180 -6.44 -2.38 -15.99
CA GLN A 180 -6.61 -3.83 -15.87
C GLN A 180 -8.09 -4.17 -15.58
N ASP A 181 -8.45 -5.44 -15.70
CA ASP A 181 -9.84 -5.89 -15.58
C ASP A 181 -9.95 -7.18 -14.76
N TYR A 182 -10.35 -7.04 -13.49
CA TYR A 182 -10.68 -8.12 -12.57
C TYR A 182 -11.81 -9.05 -13.06
N THR A 183 -12.62 -8.62 -14.04
CA THR A 183 -13.69 -9.46 -14.60
C THR A 183 -13.18 -10.42 -15.68
N ASN A 184 -12.00 -10.14 -16.24
CA ASN A 184 -11.36 -11.02 -17.21
C ASN A 184 -10.41 -12.00 -16.51
N LEU A 185 -10.96 -13.14 -16.10
CA LEU A 185 -10.23 -14.20 -15.39
C LEU A 185 -9.12 -14.87 -16.23
N GLU A 186 -9.09 -14.65 -17.54
CA GLU A 186 -8.03 -15.18 -18.43
C GLU A 186 -6.85 -14.22 -18.56
N ALA A 187 -6.99 -12.95 -18.14
CA ALA A 187 -5.92 -11.96 -18.28
C ALA A 187 -4.93 -12.05 -17.13
N GLU A 188 -3.63 -12.16 -17.45
CA GLU A 188 -2.58 -12.03 -16.44
C GLU A 188 -2.48 -10.58 -15.93
N MET A 189 -2.84 -10.40 -14.67
CA MET A 189 -2.68 -9.12 -13.99
C MET A 189 -1.24 -8.90 -13.52
N SER A 190 -0.82 -7.65 -13.66
CA SER A 190 0.49 -7.19 -13.25
C SER A 190 0.40 -6.37 -11.99
N HIS A 191 1.38 -6.61 -11.12
CA HIS A 191 1.51 -5.95 -9.84
C HIS A 191 2.51 -4.80 -9.93
N LEU A 192 2.28 -3.79 -9.09
CA LEU A 192 3.16 -2.66 -8.88
C LEU A 192 3.51 -2.58 -7.40
N ALA A 193 4.81 -2.64 -7.10
CA ALA A 193 5.34 -2.33 -5.77
C ALA A 193 5.59 -0.83 -5.65
N VAL A 194 5.13 -0.22 -4.57
CA VAL A 194 5.32 1.20 -4.27
C VAL A 194 5.95 1.34 -2.90
N SER A 195 7.00 2.16 -2.80
CA SER A 195 7.64 2.53 -1.53
C SER A 195 7.85 4.03 -1.45
N VAL A 196 7.37 4.66 -0.39
CA VAL A 196 7.66 6.06 -0.05
C VAL A 196 8.55 6.08 1.17
N ILE A 197 9.80 6.52 0.98
CA ILE A 197 10.83 6.51 2.01
C ILE A 197 11.50 7.89 2.16
N PRO A 198 11.90 8.28 3.37
CA PRO A 198 12.82 9.38 3.57
C PRO A 198 14.21 8.97 3.06
N THR A 199 14.94 9.94 2.50
CA THR A 199 16.33 9.78 2.06
C THR A 199 17.19 10.87 2.69
N ASP A 200 18.51 10.76 2.55
CA ASP A 200 19.43 11.81 3.03
C ASP A 200 19.24 13.15 2.30
N GLN A 201 18.56 13.17 1.14
CA GLN A 201 18.33 14.35 0.29
C GLN A 201 16.87 14.82 0.30
N GLY A 202 15.99 14.18 1.06
CA GLY A 202 14.56 14.49 1.09
C GLY A 202 13.70 13.21 1.09
N ALA A 203 12.97 12.95 0.00
CA ALA A 203 12.12 11.76 -0.12
C ALA A 203 12.31 11.03 -1.45
N ALA A 204 11.92 9.76 -1.49
CA ALA A 204 11.80 9.00 -2.71
C ALA A 204 10.47 8.24 -2.73
N ALA A 205 9.71 8.40 -3.81
CA ALA A 205 8.59 7.54 -4.17
C ALA A 205 9.07 6.59 -5.26
N ILE A 206 9.19 5.31 -4.93
CA ILE A 206 9.82 4.26 -5.75
C ILE A 206 8.72 3.33 -6.24
N PHE A 207 8.71 3.08 -7.55
CA PHE A 207 7.74 2.28 -8.27
C PHE A 207 8.47 1.16 -8.99
N SER A 208 8.18 -0.08 -8.62
CA SER A 208 8.89 -1.26 -9.13
C SER A 208 7.92 -2.34 -9.63
N TRP A 209 8.22 -2.94 -10.78
CA TRP A 209 7.44 -4.02 -11.36
C TRP A 209 8.35 -5.00 -12.12
N LEU A 210 7.85 -6.20 -12.39
CA LEU A 210 8.59 -7.21 -13.16
C LEU A 210 8.73 -6.78 -14.62
N ASP A 211 9.86 -7.08 -15.24
CA ASP A 211 10.12 -6.89 -16.67
C ASP A 211 9.11 -7.58 -17.60
N THR A 212 8.45 -8.64 -17.12
CA THR A 212 7.36 -9.34 -17.80
C THR A 212 5.97 -8.74 -17.57
N ALA A 213 5.84 -7.66 -16.81
CA ALA A 213 4.55 -7.04 -16.54
C ALA A 213 3.91 -6.51 -17.84
N ASN A 214 2.58 -6.52 -17.86
CA ASN A 214 1.80 -5.76 -18.83
C ASN A 214 2.02 -4.24 -18.63
N ASN A 215 1.35 -3.41 -19.44
CA ASN A 215 1.58 -1.95 -19.41
C ASN A 215 1.01 -1.24 -18.16
N ALA A 216 0.19 -1.89 -17.33
CA ALA A 216 -0.54 -1.21 -16.27
C ALA A 216 0.37 -0.54 -15.21
N PRO A 217 1.42 -1.19 -14.66
CA PRO A 217 2.33 -0.53 -13.72
C PRO A 217 3.00 0.72 -14.30
N ARG A 218 3.44 0.66 -15.56
CA ARG A 218 4.04 1.79 -16.28
C ARG A 218 3.04 2.94 -16.46
N LEU A 219 1.83 2.63 -16.95
CA LEU A 219 0.79 3.65 -17.17
C LEU A 219 0.32 4.30 -15.86
N PHE A 220 0.23 3.53 -14.78
CA PHE A 220 -0.05 4.07 -13.45
C PHE A 220 1.04 5.06 -13.03
N PHE A 221 2.32 4.65 -13.12
CA PHE A 221 3.45 5.52 -12.82
C PHE A 221 3.46 6.81 -13.68
N GLU A 222 3.20 6.69 -14.97
CA GLU A 222 3.10 7.84 -15.88
C GLU A 222 2.01 8.81 -15.45
N SER A 223 0.86 8.32 -14.98
CA SER A 223 -0.22 9.18 -14.44
C SER A 223 0.18 9.94 -13.17
N VAL A 224 1.07 9.37 -12.35
CA VAL A 224 1.65 10.05 -11.17
C VAL A 224 2.61 11.15 -11.62
N VAL A 225 3.49 10.83 -12.58
CA VAL A 225 4.54 11.75 -13.06
C VAL A 225 3.97 12.91 -13.86
N SER A 226 2.90 12.69 -14.64
CA SER A 226 2.21 13.73 -15.41
C SER A 226 1.47 14.72 -14.52
N SER A 227 1.35 14.45 -13.22
CA SER A 227 0.58 15.29 -12.32
C SER A 227 1.22 16.66 -12.12
N THR A 228 0.40 17.72 -12.13
CA THR A 228 0.85 19.08 -11.81
C THR A 228 1.32 19.22 -10.36
N ASN A 229 0.83 18.38 -9.45
CA ASN A 229 1.31 18.27 -8.07
C ASN A 229 1.67 16.81 -7.74
N ARG A 230 2.90 16.42 -8.06
CA ARG A 230 3.44 15.07 -7.83
C ARG A 230 3.46 14.65 -6.36
N THR A 231 3.66 15.60 -5.44
CA THR A 231 3.57 15.31 -3.99
C THR A 231 2.18 14.76 -3.65
N SER A 232 1.13 15.48 -4.06
CA SER A 232 -0.25 15.06 -3.81
C SER A 232 -0.61 13.80 -4.62
N ALA A 233 -0.08 13.63 -5.83
CA ALA A 233 -0.27 12.41 -6.62
C ALA A 233 0.31 11.17 -5.95
N VAL A 234 1.51 11.26 -5.36
CA VAL A 234 2.10 10.15 -4.59
C VAL A 234 1.27 9.87 -3.34
N ILE A 235 0.82 10.90 -2.62
CA ILE A 235 -0.02 10.70 -1.43
C ILE A 235 -1.33 9.98 -1.80
N HIS A 236 -1.99 10.37 -2.89
CA HIS A 236 -3.17 9.65 -3.38
C HIS A 236 -2.86 8.22 -3.83
N ALA A 237 -1.76 8.01 -4.57
CA ALA A 237 -1.36 6.66 -4.97
C ALA A 237 -1.21 5.73 -3.76
N VAL A 238 -0.73 6.24 -2.63
CA VAL A 238 -0.64 5.50 -1.37
C VAL A 238 -2.03 5.29 -0.74
N LEU A 239 -2.80 6.36 -0.52
CA LEU A 239 -4.07 6.26 0.22
C LEU A 239 -5.16 5.50 -0.52
N ASP A 240 -5.16 5.54 -1.84
CA ASP A 240 -6.18 4.90 -2.67
C ASP A 240 -5.91 3.41 -2.86
N ASN A 241 -4.68 2.94 -2.60
CA ASN A 241 -4.24 1.58 -2.95
C ASN A 241 -3.55 0.84 -1.81
N SER A 242 -3.51 1.40 -0.59
CA SER A 242 -2.77 0.82 0.53
C SER A 242 -3.36 1.18 1.88
N GLU A 243 -3.46 0.17 2.75
CA GLU A 243 -3.67 0.32 4.19
C GLU A 243 -2.34 0.47 4.95
N ASN A 244 -1.20 0.23 4.29
CA ASN A 244 0.11 0.22 4.91
C ASN A 244 0.82 1.57 4.77
N PHE A 245 0.35 2.57 5.51
CA PHE A 245 0.97 3.87 5.57
C PHE A 245 1.08 4.39 7.00
N ALA A 246 2.01 5.32 7.19
CA ALA A 246 2.13 6.11 8.41
C ALA A 246 2.40 7.57 8.06
N PHE A 247 1.69 8.47 8.74
CA PHE A 247 1.85 9.91 8.64
C PHE A 247 2.74 10.47 9.75
N SER A 248 3.50 11.50 9.42
CA SER A 248 4.18 12.33 10.40
C SER A 248 3.18 13.03 11.31
N PRO A 249 3.32 12.96 12.65
CA PRO A 249 2.50 13.75 13.56
C PRO A 249 2.61 15.25 13.31
N GLU A 250 3.81 15.75 12.98
CA GLU A 250 4.02 17.18 12.71
C GLU A 250 3.23 17.67 11.50
N TRP A 251 3.01 16.81 10.51
CA TRP A 251 2.18 17.15 9.37
C TRP A 251 0.70 16.93 9.70
N TYR A 252 0.32 15.76 10.19
CA TYR A 252 -1.08 15.37 10.37
C TYR A 252 -1.80 16.24 11.41
N GLU A 253 -1.16 16.60 12.52
CA GLU A 253 -1.75 17.42 13.57
C GLU A 253 -2.09 18.84 13.08
N LEU A 254 -1.28 19.39 12.17
CA LEU A 254 -1.43 20.73 11.60
C LEU A 254 -2.45 20.82 10.46
N LEU A 255 -2.95 19.68 9.96
CA LEU A 255 -3.95 19.70 8.89
C LEU A 255 -5.28 20.28 9.39
N PRO A 256 -5.95 21.11 8.57
CA PRO A 256 -7.34 21.49 8.80
C PRO A 256 -8.23 20.25 8.90
N ASP A 257 -9.30 20.32 9.70
CA ASP A 257 -10.21 19.19 9.89
C ASP A 257 -10.85 18.72 8.58
N ALA A 258 -11.18 19.64 7.67
CA ALA A 258 -11.67 19.31 6.33
C ALA A 258 -10.68 18.44 5.53
N THR A 259 -9.37 18.68 5.69
CA THR A 259 -8.33 17.88 5.04
C THR A 259 -8.18 16.51 5.71
N LYS A 260 -8.31 16.43 7.05
CA LYS A 260 -8.31 15.14 7.76
C LYS A 260 -9.51 14.27 7.35
N VAL A 261 -10.70 14.88 7.21
CA VAL A 261 -11.90 14.21 6.68
C VAL A 261 -11.67 13.75 5.24
N TYR A 262 -11.05 14.58 4.40
CA TYR A 262 -10.68 14.19 3.04
C TYR A 262 -9.72 13.01 3.01
N LEU A 263 -8.67 13.00 3.85
CA LEU A 263 -7.74 11.86 3.92
C LEU A 263 -8.46 10.59 4.35
N LEU A 264 -9.31 10.67 5.37
CA LEU A 264 -10.08 9.52 5.85
C LEU A 264 -11.03 8.98 4.76
N SER A 265 -11.64 9.86 3.96
CA SER A 265 -12.48 9.44 2.85
C SER A 265 -11.72 8.76 1.71
N ARG A 266 -10.38 8.85 1.66
CA ARG A 266 -9.57 8.06 0.71
C ARG A 266 -9.28 6.65 1.24
N VAL A 267 -9.16 6.50 2.56
CA VAL A 267 -8.84 5.24 3.23
C VAL A 267 -10.07 4.34 3.41
N GLY A 268 -11.27 4.92 3.58
CA GLY A 268 -12.48 4.20 4.01
C GLY A 268 -13.41 3.62 2.92
N LEU A 269 -13.04 3.59 1.64
CA LEU A 269 -13.98 3.31 0.54
C LEU A 269 -13.83 1.91 -0.08
N PHE A 270 -14.20 0.85 0.66
CA PHE A 270 -14.37 -0.46 0.05
C PHE A 270 -15.64 -0.54 -0.82
N GLU A 271 -16.78 0.03 -0.40
CA GLU A 271 -18.04 0.01 -1.18
C GLU A 271 -18.15 1.12 -2.25
N ALA A 272 -17.57 2.30 -2.02
CA ALA A 272 -17.61 3.40 -2.99
C ALA A 272 -16.48 3.33 -4.03
N SER A 273 -15.65 2.29 -3.99
CA SER A 273 -14.66 2.02 -5.04
C SER A 273 -15.36 1.91 -6.41
N ILE A 274 -16.58 1.36 -6.47
CA ILE A 274 -17.36 1.27 -7.70
C ILE A 274 -17.87 2.65 -8.17
N GLU A 275 -18.38 3.54 -7.31
CA GLU A 275 -18.86 4.86 -7.74
C GLU A 275 -17.72 5.87 -8.02
N TYR A 276 -16.60 5.78 -7.30
CA TYR A 276 -15.41 6.60 -7.58
C TYR A 276 -14.57 6.05 -8.74
N HIS A 277 -14.64 4.75 -9.06
CA HIS A 277 -14.09 4.17 -10.29
C HIS A 277 -14.62 4.89 -11.56
N TYR A 278 -15.82 5.48 -11.50
CA TYR A 278 -16.40 6.24 -12.62
C TYR A 278 -16.19 7.76 -12.55
N ARG A 279 -15.52 8.30 -11.52
CA ARG A 279 -15.23 9.73 -11.43
C ARG A 279 -13.74 9.99 -11.61
N PRO A 280 -13.31 10.49 -12.78
CA PRO A 280 -11.91 10.88 -12.97
C PRO A 280 -11.53 11.91 -11.91
N ARG A 281 -10.33 11.80 -11.33
CA ARG A 281 -9.70 12.88 -10.56
C ARG A 281 -9.51 14.07 -11.49
N PRO A 282 -10.25 15.18 -11.37
CA PRO A 282 -9.74 16.42 -11.93
C PRO A 282 -8.64 16.85 -10.97
N GLU A 283 -7.40 17.00 -11.43
CA GLU A 283 -6.31 17.56 -10.61
C GLU A 283 -6.70 18.87 -9.90
N GLY A 284 -7.74 19.57 -10.39
CA GLY A 284 -8.28 20.78 -9.79
C GLY A 284 -9.34 20.61 -8.69
N ALA A 285 -9.81 19.41 -8.35
CA ALA A 285 -10.86 19.22 -7.33
C ALA A 285 -10.34 18.71 -5.98
N ALA A 286 -9.16 18.08 -5.94
CA ALA A 286 -8.56 17.59 -4.70
C ALA A 286 -7.80 18.73 -3.98
N PRO A 287 -7.82 18.78 -2.63
CA PRO A 287 -7.01 19.73 -1.89
C PRO A 287 -5.52 19.46 -2.09
N ALA A 288 -4.71 20.51 -2.06
CA ALA A 288 -3.26 20.35 -1.95
C ALA A 288 -2.93 19.77 -0.58
N LEU A 289 -2.27 18.60 -0.54
CA LEU A 289 -2.05 17.86 0.70
C LEU A 289 -0.72 18.20 1.38
N SER A 290 0.33 18.32 0.59
CA SER A 290 1.68 18.64 1.05
C SER A 290 2.52 19.19 -0.11
N ASP A 291 3.70 19.66 0.21
CA ASP A 291 4.71 20.10 -0.76
C ASP A 291 6.08 19.54 -0.35
N TRP A 292 6.55 18.53 -1.06
CA TRP A 292 7.87 17.94 -0.85
C TRP A 292 8.97 18.62 -1.69
N GLY A 293 8.71 19.81 -2.25
CA GLY A 293 9.65 20.58 -3.06
C GLY A 293 9.68 20.14 -4.52
N ASN A 294 10.73 20.53 -5.23
CA ASN A 294 10.89 20.09 -6.62
C ASN A 294 11.07 18.58 -6.68
N SER A 295 10.69 18.01 -7.82
CA SER A 295 10.81 16.57 -8.06
C SER A 295 11.57 16.25 -9.33
N LEU A 296 12.46 15.26 -9.22
CA LEU A 296 13.20 14.68 -10.33
C LEU A 296 12.76 13.23 -10.54
N VAL A 297 12.46 12.87 -11.79
CA VAL A 297 12.12 11.49 -12.16
C VAL A 297 13.37 10.81 -12.69
N ALA A 298 13.68 9.63 -12.15
CA ALA A 298 14.85 8.85 -12.55
C ALA A 298 14.53 7.36 -12.69
N PRO A 299 14.99 6.70 -13.76
CA PRO A 299 15.01 5.24 -13.86
C PRO A 299 16.22 4.67 -13.09
N PHE A 300 16.09 3.44 -12.58
CA PHE A 300 17.15 2.73 -11.85
C PHE A 300 17.27 1.26 -12.30
#